data_AF-A0A7G5ZEY0-F1
#
_entry.id   AF-A0A7G5ZEY0-F1
#
_cell.length_a   1.000
_cell.length_b   1.000
_cell.length_c   1.000
_cell.angle_alpha   90.00
_cell.angle_beta   90.00
_cell.angle_gamma   90.00
#
_symmetry.space_group_name_H-M   'P 1'
#
loop_
_entity.id
_entity.type
_entity.pdbx_description
1 polymer ?
#
loop_
_entity_poly.entity_id
_entity_poly.type
_entity_poly.pdbx_seq_one_letter_code
_entity_poly.pdbx_strand_id
1 'polypeptide(L)'
;MNTREGKLAPTLAASGRTVVFSADPALVERVLAVTRKQAPAVSDTLPAPGRTVGIISPAPLAQLAMKEAFEALPAANESVLRGAADAHLLPRLAALGKYPAYRMVVKDIPARGLAWTPLEWQPVR
;
A
#
# COMPACT_ATOMS: atom_id res chain seq x y z
N MET A 1 -4.23 6.51 -21.39
CA MET A 1 -3.48 5.47 -22.12
C MET A 1 -4.14 4.15 -21.76
N ASN A 2 -4.57 3.32 -22.71
CA ASN A 2 -5.12 2.01 -22.34
C ASN A 2 -3.96 1.06 -22.05
N THR A 3 -3.81 0.66 -20.80
CA THR A 3 -2.90 -0.41 -20.38
C THR A 3 -3.71 -1.66 -20.08
N ARG A 4 -3.07 -2.83 -20.08
CA ARG A 4 -3.74 -4.10 -19.76
C ARG A 4 -4.39 -4.11 -18.36
N GLU A 5 -3.87 -3.28 -17.45
CA GLU A 5 -4.34 -3.00 -16.09
C GLU A 5 -5.67 -2.22 -15.99
N GLY A 6 -6.14 -1.61 -17.09
CA GLY A 6 -7.26 -0.66 -17.11
C GLY A 6 -6.90 0.67 -17.80
N LYS A 7 -7.85 1.60 -17.85
CA LYS A 7 -7.62 2.95 -18.41
C LYS A 7 -6.81 3.78 -17.42
N LEU A 8 -5.48 3.65 -17.44
CA LEU A 8 -4.60 4.54 -16.69
C LEU A 8 -4.64 5.94 -17.29
N ALA A 9 -4.85 6.92 -16.43
CA ALA A 9 -4.80 8.34 -16.74
C ALA A 9 -3.84 8.97 -15.73
N PRO A 10 -2.51 8.86 -15.96
CA PRO A 10 -1.53 9.49 -15.11
C PRO A 10 -1.90 10.94 -14.88
N THR A 11 -2.15 11.28 -13.63
CA THR A 11 -2.71 12.57 -13.22
C THR A 11 -1.72 13.21 -12.26
N LEU A 12 -1.43 14.48 -12.52
CA LEU A 12 -0.64 15.34 -11.68
C LEU A 12 -1.54 16.48 -11.23
N ALA A 13 -1.58 16.76 -9.93
CA ALA A 13 -2.24 17.93 -9.38
C ALA A 13 -1.28 18.72 -8.51
N ALA A 14 -1.43 20.04 -8.52
CA ALA A 14 -0.74 20.95 -7.61
C ALA A 14 -1.78 21.65 -6.72
N SER A 15 -1.52 21.67 -5.41
CA SER A 15 -2.34 22.37 -4.43
C SER A 15 -1.43 23.08 -3.44
N GLY A 16 -1.36 24.42 -3.55
CA GLY A 16 -0.42 25.23 -2.78
C GLY A 16 1.03 24.80 -3.01
N ARG A 17 1.68 24.29 -1.95
CA ARG A 17 3.07 23.79 -1.98
C ARG A 17 3.19 22.29 -2.21
N THR A 18 2.08 21.59 -2.42
CA THR A 18 2.03 20.14 -2.55
C THR A 18 1.79 19.75 -4.00
N VAL A 19 2.60 18.83 -4.50
CA VAL A 19 2.41 18.18 -5.80
C VAL A 19 2.05 16.72 -5.55
N VAL A 20 0.97 16.26 -6.18
CA VAL A 20 0.45 14.90 -6.04
C VAL A 20 0.39 14.26 -7.42
N PHE A 21 0.90 13.03 -7.54
CA PHE A 21 0.91 12.27 -8.76
C PHE A 21 0.45 10.84 -8.52
N SER A 22 -0.34 10.30 -9.45
CA SER A 22 -0.70 8.87 -9.49
C SER A 22 -1.04 8.44 -10.91
N ALA A 23 -0.83 7.16 -11.23
CA ALA A 23 -1.33 6.54 -12.45
C ALA A 23 -2.87 6.39 -12.45
N ASP A 24 -3.46 6.36 -11.26
CA ASP A 24 -4.91 6.33 -11.01
C ASP A 24 -5.41 7.72 -10.57
N PRO A 25 -6.25 8.41 -11.38
CA PRO A 25 -6.79 9.73 -11.04
C PRO A 25 -7.62 9.74 -9.76
N ALA A 26 -8.28 8.62 -9.40
CA ALA A 26 -9.09 8.56 -8.18
C ALA A 26 -8.23 8.72 -6.91
N LEU A 27 -6.97 8.29 -6.96
CA LEU A 27 -6.02 8.47 -5.85
C LEU A 27 -5.59 9.93 -5.71
N VAL A 28 -5.41 10.66 -6.83
CA VAL A 28 -5.11 12.10 -6.79
C VAL A 28 -6.26 12.86 -6.16
N GLU A 29 -7.50 12.60 -6.59
CA GLU A 29 -8.69 13.26 -6.03
C GLU A 29 -8.85 12.98 -4.53
N ARG A 30 -8.54 11.75 -4.09
CA ARG A 30 -8.60 11.40 -2.66
C ARG A 30 -7.62 12.22 -1.82
N VAL A 31 -6.38 12.44 -2.29
CA VAL A 31 -5.40 13.30 -1.59
C VAL A 31 -5.84 14.76 -1.60
N LEU A 32 -6.38 15.25 -2.72
CA LEU A 32 -6.90 16.62 -2.79
C LEU A 32 -8.10 16.83 -1.86
N ALA A 33 -8.99 15.84 -1.71
CA ALA A 33 -10.09 15.89 -0.76
C ALA A 33 -9.62 15.98 0.69
N VAL A 34 -8.58 15.22 1.07
CA VAL A 34 -7.93 15.33 2.39
C VAL A 34 -7.34 16.74 2.58
N THR A 35 -6.64 17.26 1.57
CA THR A 35 -6.04 18.61 1.61
C THR A 35 -7.11 19.69 1.80
N ARG A 36 -8.30 19.51 1.20
CA ARG A 36 -9.46 20.39 1.35
C ARG A 36 -10.26 20.16 2.64
N LYS A 37 -9.82 19.26 3.53
CA LYS A 37 -10.54 18.82 4.75
C LYS A 37 -11.94 18.25 4.46
N GLN A 38 -12.14 17.70 3.26
CA GLN A 38 -13.40 17.08 2.82
C GLN A 38 -13.41 15.56 3.06
N ALA A 39 -12.27 14.98 3.44
CA ALA A 39 -12.11 13.59 3.84
C ALA A 39 -11.07 13.49 4.96
N PRO A 40 -11.19 12.52 5.89
CA PRO A 40 -10.18 12.30 6.92
C PRO A 40 -8.88 11.79 6.29
N ALA A 41 -7.74 12.26 6.80
CA ALA A 41 -6.45 11.64 6.53
C ALA A 41 -6.37 10.30 7.28
N VAL A 42 -5.58 9.36 6.76
CA VAL A 42 -5.36 8.08 7.45
C VAL A 42 -4.73 8.31 8.83
N SER A 43 -3.92 9.36 9.00
CA SER A 43 -3.38 9.75 10.32
C SER A 43 -4.45 10.09 11.34
N ASP A 44 -5.60 10.60 10.91
CA ASP A 44 -6.69 11.04 11.80
C ASP A 44 -7.39 9.85 12.47
N THR A 45 -7.28 8.67 11.85
CA THR A 45 -7.87 7.43 12.37
C THR A 45 -6.89 6.61 13.21
N LEU A 46 -5.65 7.07 13.38
CA LEU A 46 -4.60 6.31 14.09
C LEU A 46 -4.46 6.73 15.55
N PRO A 47 -4.21 5.78 16.46
CA PRO A 47 -3.79 6.10 17.82
C PRO A 47 -2.37 6.69 17.79
N ALA A 48 -2.12 7.80 18.49
CA ALA A 48 -0.78 8.44 18.56
C ALA A 48 -0.11 8.63 17.16
N PRO A 49 -0.70 9.42 16.25
CA PRO A 49 -0.23 9.55 14.87
C PRO A 49 1.21 10.07 14.77
N GLY A 50 1.65 10.94 15.69
CA GLY A 50 3.02 11.48 15.72
C GLY A 50 4.13 10.46 15.99
N ARG A 51 3.79 9.22 16.36
CA ARG A 51 4.75 8.10 16.51
C ARG A 51 4.61 7.05 15.42
N THR A 52 3.63 7.17 14.53
CA THR A 52 3.40 6.21 13.45
C THR A 52 4.17 6.66 12.21
N VAL A 53 5.11 5.84 11.74
CA VAL A 53 5.94 6.15 10.56
C VAL A 53 5.42 5.51 9.27
N GLY A 54 4.50 4.56 9.38
CA GLY A 54 3.82 4.01 8.23
C GLY A 54 2.81 2.93 8.60
N ILE A 55 2.05 2.50 7.60
CA ILE A 55 0.99 1.51 7.71
C ILE A 55 1.17 0.50 6.58
N ILE A 56 0.93 -0.76 6.88
CA ILE A 56 0.85 -1.82 5.91
C ILE A 56 -0.53 -2.47 5.98
N SER A 57 -1.14 -2.69 4.83
CA SER A 57 -2.43 -3.37 4.69
C SER A 57 -2.20 -4.68 3.94
N PRO A 58 -2.11 -5.83 4.64
CA PRO A 58 -1.77 -7.11 4.02
C PRO A 58 -2.76 -7.57 2.95
N ALA A 59 -4.07 -7.33 3.11
CA ALA A 59 -5.07 -7.74 2.14
C ALA A 59 -4.92 -7.07 0.75
N PRO A 60 -4.88 -5.72 0.63
CA PRO A 60 -4.58 -5.06 -0.64
C PRO A 60 -3.23 -5.46 -1.25
N LEU A 61 -2.20 -5.65 -0.41
CA LEU A 61 -0.88 -6.09 -0.90
C LEU A 61 -0.89 -7.51 -1.45
N ALA A 62 -1.60 -8.43 -0.79
CA ALA A 62 -1.76 -9.79 -1.27
C ALA A 62 -2.51 -9.84 -2.61
N GLN A 63 -3.54 -9.00 -2.77
CA GLN A 63 -4.27 -8.87 -4.04
C GLN A 63 -3.39 -8.30 -5.16
N LEU A 64 -2.61 -7.26 -4.86
CA LEU A 64 -1.67 -6.69 -5.83
C LEU A 64 -0.63 -7.72 -6.27
N ALA A 65 0.02 -8.39 -5.30
CA ALA A 65 1.00 -9.42 -5.60
C ALA A 65 0.41 -10.60 -6.38
N MET A 66 -0.83 -10.99 -6.08
CA MET A 66 -1.55 -12.03 -6.82
C MET A 66 -1.75 -11.59 -8.28
N LYS A 67 -2.26 -10.37 -8.51
CA LYS A 67 -2.48 -9.85 -9.86
C LYS A 67 -1.19 -9.87 -10.69
N GLU A 68 -0.13 -9.26 -10.16
CA GLU A 68 1.17 -9.19 -10.83
C GLU A 68 1.76 -10.56 -11.12
N ALA A 69 1.66 -11.52 -10.18
CA ALA A 69 2.18 -12.86 -10.38
C ALA A 69 1.48 -13.61 -11.53
N PHE A 70 0.16 -13.48 -11.68
CA PHE A 70 -0.56 -14.17 -12.75
C PHE A 70 -0.49 -13.44 -14.10
N GLU A 71 -0.27 -12.13 -14.10
CA GLU A 71 0.06 -11.39 -15.32
C GLU A 71 1.45 -11.77 -15.84
N ALA A 72 2.42 -11.93 -14.95
CA ALA A 72 3.78 -12.37 -15.29
C ALA A 72 3.86 -13.84 -15.74
N LEU A 73 2.92 -14.69 -15.32
CA LEU A 73 2.89 -16.13 -15.61
C LEU A 73 1.72 -16.53 -16.52
N PRO A 74 1.67 -16.10 -17.80
CA PRO A 74 0.56 -16.42 -18.70
C PRO A 74 0.41 -17.93 -18.95
N ALA A 75 -0.84 -18.41 -18.90
CA ALA A 75 -1.22 -19.83 -18.92
C ALA A 75 -0.65 -20.62 -20.11
N ALA A 76 -0.48 -19.93 -21.23
CA ALA A 76 -0.12 -20.54 -22.50
C ALA A 76 1.37 -20.95 -22.57
N ASN A 77 2.24 -20.31 -21.79
CA ASN A 77 3.70 -20.45 -22.00
C ASN A 77 4.43 -21.13 -20.84
N GLU A 78 3.85 -21.21 -19.64
CA GLU A 78 4.58 -21.68 -18.44
C GLU A 78 3.70 -22.50 -17.47
N SER A 79 3.17 -23.65 -17.94
CA SER A 79 2.28 -24.51 -17.16
C SER A 79 2.89 -25.02 -15.85
N VAL A 80 4.20 -25.31 -15.83
CA VAL A 80 4.91 -25.79 -14.62
C VAL A 80 5.04 -24.69 -13.57
N LEU A 81 5.41 -23.47 -13.96
CA LEU A 81 5.56 -22.34 -13.03
C LEU A 81 4.20 -21.87 -12.52
N ARG A 82 3.17 -21.91 -13.37
CA ARG A 82 1.78 -21.68 -12.95
C ARG A 82 1.32 -22.72 -11.94
N GLY A 83 1.58 -24.01 -12.17
CA GLY A 83 1.25 -25.07 -11.21
C GLY A 83 1.95 -24.89 -9.86
N ALA A 84 3.22 -24.45 -9.86
CA ALA A 84 3.94 -24.13 -8.62
C ALA A 84 3.38 -22.88 -7.91
N ALA A 85 2.97 -21.86 -8.67
CA ALA A 85 2.31 -20.68 -8.13
C ALA A 85 0.95 -21.03 -7.50
N ASP A 86 0.14 -21.85 -8.17
CA ASP A 86 -1.16 -22.30 -7.64
C ASP A 86 -0.98 -23.12 -6.35
N ALA A 87 0.04 -23.99 -6.30
CA ALA A 87 0.30 -24.86 -5.15
C ALA A 87 0.89 -24.12 -3.93
N HIS A 88 1.71 -23.07 -4.15
CA HIS A 88 2.50 -22.48 -3.07
C HIS A 88 2.32 -20.97 -2.89
N LEU A 89 2.17 -20.21 -3.98
CA LEU A 89 2.02 -18.77 -3.91
C LEU A 89 0.61 -18.38 -3.46
N LEU A 90 -0.42 -18.95 -4.09
CA LEU A 90 -1.82 -18.65 -3.76
C LEU A 90 -2.15 -18.88 -2.28
N PRO A 91 -1.81 -20.02 -1.66
CA PRO A 91 -2.13 -20.22 -0.24
C PRO A 91 -1.40 -19.24 0.67
N ARG A 92 -0.17 -18.84 0.33
CA ARG A 92 0.62 -17.88 1.11
C ARG A 92 0.06 -16.46 1.01
N LEU A 93 -0.32 -16.03 -0.18
CA LEU A 93 -0.97 -14.73 -0.38
C LEU A 93 -2.35 -14.70 0.27
N ALA A 94 -3.12 -15.79 0.19
CA ALA A 94 -4.39 -15.91 0.90
C ALA A 94 -4.20 -15.86 2.43
N ALA A 95 -3.13 -16.47 2.96
CA ALA A 95 -2.80 -16.38 4.38
C ALA A 95 -2.36 -14.95 4.77
N LEU A 96 -1.51 -14.31 3.94
CA LEU A 96 -1.09 -12.92 4.13
C LEU A 96 -2.30 -11.98 4.17
N GLY A 97 -3.28 -12.18 3.29
CA GLY A 97 -4.49 -11.36 3.24
C GLY A 97 -5.40 -11.46 4.46
N LYS A 98 -5.19 -12.45 5.36
CA LYS A 98 -5.96 -12.58 6.61
C LYS A 98 -5.40 -11.76 7.76
N TYR A 99 -4.17 -11.25 7.64
CA TYR A 99 -3.58 -10.43 8.68
C TYR A 99 -4.26 -9.04 8.72
N PRO A 100 -4.47 -8.47 9.92
CA PRO A 100 -5.00 -7.12 10.04
C PRO A 100 -4.01 -6.11 9.45
N ALA A 101 -4.48 -4.89 9.19
CA ALA A 101 -3.56 -3.80 8.91
C ALA A 101 -2.66 -3.57 10.13
N TYR A 102 -1.38 -3.30 9.89
CA TYR A 102 -0.41 -2.97 10.94
C TYR A 102 0.12 -1.56 10.74
N ARG A 103 0.39 -0.89 11.84
CA ARG A 103 1.15 0.36 11.88
C ARG A 103 2.54 0.11 12.45
N MET A 104 3.52 0.83 11.91
CA MET A 104 4.89 0.87 12.41
C MET A 104 5.02 2.05 13.37
N VAL A 105 5.32 1.76 14.64
CA VAL A 105 5.37 2.75 15.72
C VAL A 105 6.81 2.90 16.20
N VAL A 106 7.30 4.13 16.22
CA VAL A 106 8.58 4.49 16.81
C VAL A 106 8.41 4.60 18.33
N LYS A 107 9.17 3.82 19.10
CA LYS A 107 9.16 3.89 20.57
C LYS A 107 9.80 5.18 21.08
N ASP A 108 11.04 5.40 20.65
CA ASP A 108 11.90 6.47 21.14
C ASP A 108 12.41 7.32 19.97
N ILE A 109 11.88 8.53 19.85
CA ILE A 109 12.36 9.50 18.87
C ILE A 109 13.65 10.11 19.44
N PRO A 110 14.82 9.94 18.79
CA PRO A 110 16.08 10.48 19.30
C PRO A 110 16.01 12.00 19.32
N ALA A 111 16.38 12.60 20.46
CA ALA A 111 16.32 14.06 20.63
C ALA A 111 17.34 14.80 19.76
N ARG A 112 18.49 14.18 19.44
CA ARG A 112 19.53 14.70 18.54
C ARG A 112 20.33 13.54 17.92
N GLY A 113 20.92 13.83 16.76
CA GLY A 113 21.86 12.92 16.08
C GLY A 113 21.19 11.81 15.28
N LEU A 114 22.04 10.97 14.66
CA LEU A 114 21.61 9.77 13.96
C LEU A 114 21.55 8.61 14.96
N ALA A 115 20.40 7.94 15.03
CA ALA A 115 20.22 6.79 15.92
C ALA A 115 19.34 5.73 15.25
N TRP A 116 19.62 4.46 15.57
CA TRP A 116 18.79 3.34 15.19
C TRP A 116 17.71 3.14 16.26
N THR A 117 16.45 3.40 15.92
CA THR A 117 15.33 3.17 16.84
C THR A 117 14.56 1.91 16.44
N PRO A 118 14.23 1.01 17.38
CA PRO A 118 13.36 -0.12 17.09
C PRO A 118 11.94 0.33 16.74
N LEU A 119 11.36 -0.32 15.73
CA LEU A 119 9.96 -0.16 15.35
C LEU A 119 9.13 -1.26 16.00
N GLU A 120 8.00 -0.89 16.58
CA GLU A 120 6.97 -1.84 17.01
C GLU A 120 5.87 -1.94 15.96
N TRP A 121 5.46 -3.16 15.66
CA TRP A 121 4.34 -3.43 14.77
C TRP A 121 3.08 -3.63 15.61
N GLN A 122 2.09 -2.77 15.40
CA GLN A 122 0.83 -2.84 16.14
C GLN A 122 -0.33 -2.97 15.16
N PRO A 123 -1.35 -3.80 15.45
CA PRO A 123 -2.54 -3.84 14.62
C PRO A 123 -3.25 -2.48 14.66
N VAL A 124 -3.74 -2.02 13.51
CA VAL A 124 -4.67 -0.90 13.42
C VAL A 124 -6.02 -1.43 13.88
N ARG A 125 -6.48 -0.98 15.05
CA ARG A 125 -7.81 -1.30 15.60
C ARG A 125 -8.83 -0.29 15.15
#